data_AF-A0A382MUI7-F1
#
_entry.id   AF-A0A382MUI7-F1
#
_cell.length_a   1.000
_cell.length_b   1.000
_cell.length_c   1.000
_cell.angle_alpha   90.00
_cell.angle_beta   90.00
_cell.angle_gamma   90.00
#
_symmetry.space_group_name_H-M   'P 1'
#
loop_
_entity.id
_entity.type
_entity.pdbx_description
1 polymer ?
#
loop_
_entity_poly.entity_id
_entity_poly.type
_entity_poly.pdbx_seq_one_letter_code
_entity_poly.pdbx_strand_id
1 'polypeptide(L)'
;KLLKVAEKNARHVNQVFFVGDPKYNGGKPIRQAPGHQEMELALVKLYKVTGKKLYLEMATKFLEIRGKTYVPDGEGVMSPTYAQQHAALEKQSEAVGHAVRATYLYSAMADLARLQKKNSYTRALHRIWGNITDTRMHITGGLGAVHGIEGFGPSYLLPNADAFNETCAAVGNVLFNFRMFLVHKDAKYLDVAEVSLLNNVLAAVNLEGNRFFYVNPLEADGKYPFNHGTAGRAPWFGTACCPSNMARLLPQVQGMTYAHDDKNLYLAMYAETSTELEVGGTKLAISQKTNYPNDGRIEVSLNPEKPTSFSLRMRIPTWTGNQFVPGKLYSYLDSSSEKWGISVNGKKVNPKTELGFAVLERQWKKGDKVVLELPMPT
;
A
#
# COMPACT_ATOMS: atom_id res chain seq x y z
N LYS A 1 21.99 -9.59 -15.04
CA LYS A 1 21.53 -9.55 -16.46
C LYS A 1 20.24 -8.72 -16.63
N LEU A 2 19.17 -9.02 -15.88
CA LEU A 2 17.87 -8.33 -15.98
C LEU A 2 17.94 -6.82 -15.68
N LEU A 3 18.69 -6.40 -14.65
CA LEU A 3 18.87 -4.97 -14.35
C LEU A 3 19.43 -4.18 -15.54
N LYS A 4 20.40 -4.75 -16.28
CA LYS A 4 20.97 -4.11 -17.48
C LYS A 4 19.93 -3.93 -18.59
N VAL A 5 18.99 -4.88 -18.73
CA VAL A 5 17.88 -4.79 -19.70
C VAL A 5 16.92 -3.67 -19.29
N ALA A 6 16.52 -3.64 -18.02
CA ALA A 6 15.65 -2.60 -17.47
C ALA A 6 16.27 -1.20 -17.64
N GLU A 7 17.56 -1.04 -17.32
CA GLU A 7 18.27 0.23 -17.49
C GLU A 7 18.38 0.66 -18.96
N LYS A 8 18.63 -0.28 -19.89
CA LYS A 8 18.65 0.02 -21.33
C LYS A 8 17.28 0.48 -21.82
N ASN A 9 16.21 -0.19 -21.40
CA ASN A 9 14.86 0.20 -21.73
C ASN A 9 14.52 1.59 -21.16
N ALA A 10 14.80 1.84 -19.87
CA ALA A 10 14.56 3.13 -19.24
C ALA A 10 15.32 4.28 -19.95
N ARG A 11 16.57 4.05 -20.37
CA ARG A 11 17.34 5.05 -21.15
C ARG A 11 16.70 5.31 -22.52
N HIS A 12 16.23 4.28 -23.20
CA HIS A 12 15.50 4.45 -24.46
C HIS A 12 14.18 5.23 -24.25
N VAL A 13 13.41 4.91 -23.22
CA VAL A 13 12.21 5.66 -22.85
C VAL A 13 12.56 7.13 -22.58
N ASN A 14 13.63 7.42 -21.83
CA ASN A 14 14.06 8.80 -21.61
C ASN A 14 14.39 9.53 -22.93
N GLN A 15 15.12 8.85 -23.82
CA GLN A 15 15.49 9.40 -25.12
C GLN A 15 14.23 9.78 -25.91
N VAL A 16 13.24 8.90 -25.99
CA VAL A 16 12.03 9.12 -26.79
C VAL A 16 11.07 10.13 -26.14
N PHE A 17 10.87 10.06 -24.81
CA PHE A 17 9.82 10.85 -24.15
C PHE A 17 10.26 12.24 -23.70
N PHE A 18 11.55 12.43 -23.40
CA PHE A 18 12.03 13.66 -22.77
C PHE A 18 13.18 14.36 -23.50
N VAL A 19 13.98 13.64 -24.28
CA VAL A 19 15.08 14.24 -25.07
C VAL A 19 14.65 14.50 -26.51
N GLY A 20 13.98 13.54 -27.14
CA GLY A 20 13.69 13.50 -28.57
C GLY A 20 14.61 12.51 -29.29
N ASP A 21 14.04 11.71 -30.19
CA ASP A 21 14.78 10.75 -31.02
C ASP A 21 14.27 10.90 -32.46
N PRO A 22 15.11 11.20 -33.46
CA PRO A 22 14.67 11.36 -34.86
C PRO A 22 13.87 10.17 -35.41
N LYS A 23 14.05 8.96 -34.84
CA LYS A 23 13.28 7.76 -35.22
C LYS A 23 11.83 7.76 -34.73
N TYR A 24 11.47 8.66 -33.82
CA TYR A 24 10.15 8.74 -33.20
C TYR A 24 9.64 10.18 -33.23
N ASN A 25 8.38 10.38 -33.61
CA ASN A 25 7.71 11.68 -33.53
C ASN A 25 8.52 12.84 -34.18
N GLY A 26 9.22 12.56 -35.28
CA GLY A 26 10.05 13.54 -36.00
C GLY A 26 11.15 14.18 -35.16
N GLY A 27 11.69 13.49 -34.14
CA GLY A 27 12.72 14.04 -33.25
C GLY A 27 12.18 14.87 -32.09
N LYS A 28 10.87 15.16 -32.03
CA LYS A 28 10.27 15.90 -30.93
C LYS A 28 9.97 14.96 -29.76
N PRO A 29 10.32 15.32 -28.51
CA PRO A 29 10.02 14.48 -27.36
C PRO A 29 8.51 14.28 -27.20
N ILE A 30 8.09 13.04 -26.93
CA ILE A 30 6.65 12.69 -26.86
C ILE A 30 5.92 13.46 -25.76
N ARG A 31 6.55 13.65 -24.59
CA ARG A 31 5.99 14.40 -23.45
C ARG A 31 4.57 13.96 -23.04
N GLN A 32 4.28 12.66 -23.11
CA GLN A 32 2.99 12.10 -22.67
C GLN A 32 3.20 11.17 -21.47
N ALA A 33 2.29 11.26 -20.48
CA ALA A 33 2.31 10.36 -19.33
C ALA A 33 1.80 8.96 -19.73
N PRO A 34 2.20 7.88 -19.02
CA PRO A 34 1.69 6.54 -19.26
C PRO A 34 0.15 6.47 -19.21
N GLY A 35 -0.48 5.72 -20.12
CA GLY A 35 -1.93 5.45 -20.06
C GLY A 35 -2.33 4.57 -18.85
N HIS A 36 -1.40 3.74 -18.37
CA HIS A 36 -1.49 2.96 -17.14
C HIS A 36 -0.23 3.24 -16.30
N GLN A 37 -0.41 3.79 -15.12
CA GLN A 37 0.68 4.19 -14.21
C GLN A 37 1.37 2.98 -13.60
N GLU A 38 2.69 2.96 -13.59
CA GLU A 38 3.56 1.94 -12.96
C GLU A 38 5.03 2.36 -13.19
N MET A 39 5.30 2.93 -14.37
CA MET A 39 6.63 3.39 -14.76
C MET A 39 7.23 4.34 -13.72
N GLU A 40 6.41 5.23 -13.14
CA GLU A 40 6.84 6.22 -12.17
C GLU A 40 7.40 5.59 -10.89
N LEU A 41 6.69 4.63 -10.28
CA LEU A 41 7.18 3.93 -9.07
C LEU A 41 8.29 2.93 -9.40
N ALA A 42 8.28 2.32 -10.59
CA ALA A 42 9.33 1.42 -11.04
C ALA A 42 10.67 2.17 -11.21
N LEU A 43 10.63 3.37 -11.79
CA LEU A 43 11.79 4.25 -11.93
C LEU A 43 12.33 4.72 -10.58
N VAL A 44 11.48 4.98 -9.59
CA VAL A 44 11.93 5.24 -8.21
C VAL A 44 12.66 4.03 -7.63
N LYS A 45 12.15 2.80 -7.82
CA LYS A 45 12.86 1.58 -7.39
C LYS A 45 14.20 1.42 -8.12
N LEU A 46 14.23 1.71 -9.42
CA LEU A 46 15.47 1.67 -10.22
C LEU A 46 16.50 2.70 -9.74
N TYR A 47 16.07 3.90 -9.35
CA TYR A 47 16.92 4.89 -8.69
C TYR A 47 17.49 4.35 -7.37
N LYS A 48 16.65 3.78 -6.50
CA LYS A 48 17.08 3.27 -5.18
C LYS A 48 18.19 2.20 -5.29
N VAL A 49 18.15 1.34 -6.31
CA VAL A 49 19.16 0.27 -6.49
C VAL A 49 20.39 0.72 -7.28
N THR A 50 20.29 1.74 -8.14
CA THR A 50 21.41 2.17 -9.01
C THR A 50 22.10 3.46 -8.57
N GLY A 51 21.45 4.28 -7.74
CA GLY A 51 21.89 5.64 -7.40
C GLY A 51 21.81 6.66 -8.55
N LYS A 52 21.34 6.27 -9.75
CA LYS A 52 21.36 7.13 -10.94
C LYS A 52 20.19 8.12 -10.94
N LYS A 53 20.49 9.40 -10.72
CA LYS A 53 19.50 10.50 -10.64
C LYS A 53 18.55 10.58 -11.84
N LEU A 54 19.03 10.20 -13.03
CA LEU A 54 18.22 10.12 -14.26
C LEU A 54 16.86 9.44 -14.02
N TYR A 55 16.82 8.31 -13.31
CA TYR A 55 15.57 7.56 -13.14
C TYR A 55 14.60 8.28 -12.20
N LEU A 56 15.12 8.94 -11.16
CA LEU A 56 14.29 9.76 -10.28
C LEU A 56 13.73 10.98 -11.04
N GLU A 57 14.56 11.62 -11.88
CA GLU A 57 14.14 12.74 -12.72
C GLU A 57 13.06 12.32 -13.74
N MET A 58 13.21 11.16 -14.37
CA MET A 58 12.18 10.60 -15.26
C MET A 58 10.86 10.37 -14.52
N ALA A 59 10.90 9.77 -13.32
CA ALA A 59 9.70 9.54 -12.51
C ALA A 59 9.00 10.88 -12.17
N THR A 60 9.77 11.90 -11.77
CA THR A 60 9.26 13.25 -11.54
C THR A 60 8.62 13.84 -12.78
N LYS A 61 9.29 13.78 -13.95
CA LYS A 61 8.76 14.32 -15.19
C LYS A 61 7.44 13.67 -15.60
N PHE A 62 7.33 12.34 -15.52
CA PHE A 62 6.08 11.64 -15.83
C PHE A 62 4.91 12.08 -14.94
N LEU A 63 5.15 12.28 -13.65
CA LEU A 63 4.13 12.79 -12.72
C LEU A 63 3.80 14.27 -12.99
N GLU A 64 4.77 15.08 -13.38
CA GLU A 64 4.57 16.51 -13.60
C GLU A 64 3.82 16.86 -14.88
N ILE A 65 3.94 16.03 -15.92
CA ILE A 65 3.25 16.22 -17.20
C ILE A 65 1.82 15.66 -17.20
N ARG A 66 1.50 14.73 -16.29
CA ARG A 66 0.18 14.09 -16.20
C ARG A 66 -0.92 15.14 -15.97
N GLY A 67 -1.92 15.10 -16.83
CA GLY A 67 -3.04 16.05 -16.82
C GLY A 67 -2.66 17.49 -17.17
N LYS A 68 -1.54 17.68 -17.89
CA LYS A 68 -1.08 18.99 -18.38
C LYS A 68 -0.69 18.98 -19.86
N THR A 69 0.13 18.02 -20.28
CA THR A 69 0.63 17.97 -21.67
C THR A 69 -0.30 17.22 -22.61
N TYR A 70 -1.10 16.31 -22.07
CA TYR A 70 -2.13 15.56 -22.76
C TYR A 70 -3.26 15.26 -21.78
N VAL A 71 -4.50 15.48 -22.23
CA VAL A 71 -5.73 15.17 -21.51
C VAL A 71 -6.67 14.58 -22.56
N PRO A 72 -7.12 13.32 -22.42
CA PRO A 72 -8.08 12.77 -23.37
C PRO A 72 -9.46 13.42 -23.15
N ASP A 73 -10.29 13.45 -24.18
CA ASP A 73 -11.59 14.15 -24.24
C ASP A 73 -12.79 13.21 -24.46
N GLY A 74 -12.58 11.89 -24.36
CA GLY A 74 -13.63 10.89 -24.53
C GLY A 74 -14.38 10.53 -23.25
N GLU A 75 -15.12 9.42 -23.30
CA GLU A 75 -15.91 8.88 -22.19
C GLU A 75 -15.47 7.46 -21.80
N GLY A 76 -15.97 6.95 -20.66
CA GLY A 76 -15.63 5.62 -20.17
C GLY A 76 -14.12 5.40 -20.04
N VAL A 77 -13.58 4.39 -20.73
CA VAL A 77 -12.13 4.09 -20.76
C VAL A 77 -11.29 5.13 -21.53
N MET A 78 -11.93 6.07 -22.22
CA MET A 78 -11.27 7.23 -22.84
C MET A 78 -11.47 8.52 -22.05
N SER A 79 -12.17 8.46 -20.91
CA SER A 79 -12.37 9.62 -20.05
C SER A 79 -11.06 10.12 -19.43
N PRO A 80 -10.89 11.44 -19.28
CA PRO A 80 -9.74 12.00 -18.56
C PRO A 80 -9.59 11.50 -17.12
N THR A 81 -10.67 11.06 -16.48
CA THR A 81 -10.61 10.50 -15.12
C THR A 81 -10.08 9.06 -15.10
N TYR A 82 -10.28 8.27 -16.17
CA TYR A 82 -9.96 6.85 -16.22
C TYR A 82 -8.48 6.54 -15.93
N ALA A 83 -7.57 7.36 -16.45
CA ALA A 83 -6.13 7.32 -16.19
C ALA A 83 -5.63 8.49 -15.32
N GLN A 84 -6.54 9.12 -14.55
CA GLN A 84 -6.26 10.21 -13.63
C GLN A 84 -5.51 11.39 -14.30
N GLN A 85 -5.89 11.71 -15.54
CA GLN A 85 -5.35 12.82 -16.36
C GLN A 85 -6.27 14.05 -16.40
N HIS A 86 -7.40 14.02 -15.71
CA HIS A 86 -8.38 15.12 -15.67
C HIS A 86 -7.84 16.43 -15.07
N ALA A 87 -6.77 16.37 -14.27
CA ALA A 87 -6.13 17.54 -13.70
C ALA A 87 -4.67 17.27 -13.36
N ALA A 88 -3.89 18.33 -13.23
CA ALA A 88 -2.57 18.26 -12.60
C ALA A 88 -2.68 17.62 -11.20
N LEU A 89 -1.76 16.69 -10.89
CA LEU A 89 -1.82 15.85 -9.71
C LEU A 89 -2.02 16.60 -8.38
N GLU A 90 -1.41 17.78 -8.24
CA GLU A 90 -1.48 18.59 -7.02
C GLU A 90 -2.88 19.13 -6.71
N LYS A 91 -3.70 19.23 -7.77
CA LYS A 91 -5.07 19.73 -7.71
C LYS A 91 -6.10 18.61 -7.56
N GLN A 92 -5.70 17.35 -7.69
CA GLN A 92 -6.62 16.23 -7.49
C GLN A 92 -6.98 16.10 -6.02
N SER A 93 -8.24 15.79 -5.73
CA SER A 93 -8.79 15.67 -4.37
C SER A 93 -9.55 14.38 -4.14
N GLU A 94 -9.88 13.64 -5.19
CA GLU A 94 -10.72 12.44 -5.14
C GLU A 94 -10.07 11.28 -5.87
N ALA A 95 -10.42 10.06 -5.45
CA ALA A 95 -10.06 8.84 -6.17
C ALA A 95 -11.09 8.58 -7.27
N VAL A 96 -10.65 8.62 -8.53
CA VAL A 96 -11.50 8.51 -9.72
C VAL A 96 -10.89 7.55 -10.74
N GLY A 97 -11.71 7.02 -11.64
CA GLY A 97 -11.25 6.16 -12.74
C GLY A 97 -10.80 4.78 -12.28
N HIS A 98 -9.93 4.14 -13.06
CA HIS A 98 -9.47 2.77 -12.82
C HIS A 98 -8.65 2.68 -11.52
N ALA A 99 -9.03 1.74 -10.64
CA ALA A 99 -8.50 1.66 -9.27
C ALA A 99 -7.01 1.24 -9.21
N VAL A 100 -6.55 0.33 -10.07
CA VAL A 100 -5.13 -0.05 -10.16
C VAL A 100 -4.26 1.12 -10.61
N ARG A 101 -4.66 1.80 -11.69
CA ARG A 101 -3.95 2.97 -12.21
C ARG A 101 -3.81 4.05 -11.15
N ALA A 102 -4.89 4.32 -10.43
CA ALA A 102 -4.93 5.28 -9.34
C ALA A 102 -3.96 4.90 -8.22
N THR A 103 -4.04 3.68 -7.68
CA THR A 103 -3.19 3.27 -6.54
C THR A 103 -1.70 3.18 -6.90
N TYR A 104 -1.34 2.81 -8.13
CA TYR A 104 0.05 2.86 -8.62
C TYR A 104 0.53 4.30 -8.79
N LEU A 105 -0.30 5.19 -9.33
CA LEU A 105 -0.01 6.63 -9.38
C LEU A 105 0.23 7.22 -7.99
N TYR A 106 -0.67 6.95 -7.05
CA TYR A 106 -0.60 7.47 -5.69
C TYR A 106 0.63 6.93 -4.94
N SER A 107 0.99 5.66 -5.19
CA SER A 107 2.23 5.07 -4.72
C SER A 107 3.46 5.85 -5.21
N ALA A 108 3.53 6.17 -6.51
CA ALA A 108 4.64 6.95 -7.06
C ALA A 108 4.69 8.38 -6.50
N MET A 109 3.55 9.03 -6.34
CA MET A 109 3.44 10.35 -5.71
C MET A 109 3.95 10.32 -4.26
N ALA A 110 3.62 9.29 -3.48
CA ALA A 110 4.09 9.13 -2.11
C ALA A 110 5.61 8.92 -2.05
N ASP A 111 6.16 8.10 -2.95
CA ASP A 111 7.60 7.91 -3.09
C ASP A 111 8.34 9.25 -3.34
N LEU A 112 7.82 10.11 -4.23
CA LEU A 112 8.40 11.43 -4.49
C LEU A 112 8.16 12.45 -3.38
N ALA A 113 7.01 12.42 -2.72
CA ALA A 113 6.75 13.26 -1.55
C ALA A 113 7.83 13.05 -0.48
N ARG A 114 8.24 11.80 -0.26
CA ARG A 114 9.34 11.46 0.67
C ARG A 114 10.72 11.84 0.12
N LEU A 115 11.04 11.42 -1.11
CA LEU A 115 12.40 11.56 -1.65
C LEU A 115 12.79 13.00 -2.01
N GLN A 116 11.82 13.82 -2.43
CA GLN A 116 12.05 15.20 -2.87
C GLN A 116 11.40 16.23 -1.94
N LYS A 117 10.83 15.81 -0.80
CA LYS A 117 10.09 16.69 0.13
C LYS A 117 8.99 17.51 -0.58
N LYS A 118 8.31 16.90 -1.55
CA LYS A 118 7.32 17.56 -2.40
C LYS A 118 5.97 17.66 -1.68
N ASN A 119 5.84 18.68 -0.82
CA ASN A 119 4.68 18.89 0.05
C ASN A 119 3.33 19.04 -0.68
N SER A 120 3.33 19.40 -1.97
CA SER A 120 2.12 19.45 -2.80
C SER A 120 1.51 18.07 -2.99
N TYR A 121 2.33 17.05 -3.30
CA TYR A 121 1.84 15.67 -3.43
C TYR A 121 1.31 15.14 -2.10
N THR A 122 1.97 15.46 -0.98
CA THR A 122 1.45 15.11 0.35
C THR A 122 0.02 15.63 0.56
N ARG A 123 -0.23 16.91 0.27
CA ARG A 123 -1.58 17.49 0.46
C ARG A 123 -2.62 16.85 -0.47
N ALA A 124 -2.25 16.59 -1.72
CA ALA A 124 -3.15 15.92 -2.66
C ALA A 124 -3.48 14.49 -2.20
N LEU A 125 -2.46 13.72 -1.81
CA LEU A 125 -2.62 12.36 -1.33
C LEU A 125 -3.43 12.28 -0.04
N HIS A 126 -3.32 13.25 0.88
CA HIS A 126 -4.17 13.28 2.09
C HIS A 126 -5.65 13.44 1.74
N ARG A 127 -5.99 14.32 0.78
CA ARG A 127 -7.38 14.47 0.31
C ARG A 127 -7.89 13.22 -0.39
N ILE A 128 -7.09 12.69 -1.32
CA ILE A 128 -7.43 11.49 -2.09
C ILE A 128 -7.60 10.28 -1.16
N TRP A 129 -6.67 10.08 -0.23
CA TRP A 129 -6.74 8.99 0.75
C TRP A 129 -7.98 9.12 1.63
N GLY A 130 -8.27 10.33 2.14
CA GLY A 130 -9.50 10.58 2.90
C GLY A 130 -10.75 10.29 2.06
N ASN A 131 -10.77 10.67 0.78
CA ASN A 131 -11.88 10.33 -0.11
C ASN A 131 -12.06 8.81 -0.29
N ILE A 132 -10.98 8.04 -0.41
CA ILE A 132 -11.02 6.57 -0.46
C ILE A 132 -11.65 6.02 0.82
N THR A 133 -11.07 6.35 1.97
CA THR A 133 -11.46 5.77 3.26
C THR A 133 -12.81 6.26 3.78
N ASP A 134 -13.24 7.46 3.40
CA ASP A 134 -14.50 8.03 3.86
C ASP A 134 -15.67 7.63 2.96
N THR A 135 -15.44 7.28 1.68
CA THR A 135 -16.55 7.17 0.71
C THR A 135 -16.45 6.07 -0.34
N ARG A 136 -15.28 5.43 -0.58
CA ARG A 136 -15.05 4.60 -1.79
C ARG A 136 -14.29 3.29 -1.55
N MET A 137 -14.25 2.77 -0.32
CA MET A 137 -13.55 1.53 0.02
C MET A 137 -14.52 0.53 0.64
N HIS A 138 -14.64 -0.67 0.07
CA HIS A 138 -15.43 -1.74 0.68
C HIS A 138 -14.80 -2.23 1.99
N ILE A 139 -15.61 -2.87 2.84
CA ILE A 139 -15.18 -3.32 4.19
C ILE A 139 -13.97 -4.27 4.16
N THR A 140 -13.75 -4.96 3.04
CA THR A 140 -12.60 -5.85 2.80
C THR A 140 -11.32 -5.11 2.41
N GLY A 141 -11.33 -3.77 2.38
CA GLY A 141 -10.24 -2.95 1.85
C GLY A 141 -10.14 -2.99 0.32
N GLY A 142 -11.19 -3.50 -0.34
CA GLY A 142 -11.34 -3.54 -1.79
C GLY A 142 -11.65 -2.19 -2.40
N LEU A 143 -11.14 -1.98 -3.61
CA LEU A 143 -11.33 -0.76 -4.39
C LEU A 143 -11.85 -1.10 -5.78
N GLY A 144 -12.92 -0.42 -6.18
CA GLY A 144 -13.53 -0.57 -7.49
C GLY A 144 -14.98 -1.01 -7.38
N ALA A 145 -15.91 -0.10 -7.66
CA ALA A 145 -17.34 -0.35 -7.60
C ALA A 145 -17.97 -0.55 -8.99
N VAL A 146 -17.27 -0.20 -10.06
CA VAL A 146 -17.83 -0.16 -11.42
C VAL A 146 -17.02 -1.05 -12.35
N HIS A 147 -17.68 -2.08 -12.90
CA HIS A 147 -17.07 -3.05 -13.83
C HIS A 147 -16.52 -2.41 -15.11
N GLY A 148 -17.28 -1.53 -15.77
CA GLY A 148 -16.92 -0.99 -17.10
C GLY A 148 -15.62 -0.15 -17.13
N ILE A 149 -15.17 0.35 -15.98
CA ILE A 149 -13.92 1.09 -15.84
C ILE A 149 -12.96 0.47 -14.82
N GLU A 150 -13.31 -0.69 -14.27
CA GLU A 150 -12.48 -1.43 -13.30
C GLU A 150 -12.02 -0.51 -12.15
N GLY A 151 -12.98 0.27 -11.63
CA GLY A 151 -12.65 1.56 -11.04
C GLY A 151 -13.67 2.12 -10.06
N PHE A 152 -13.34 3.29 -9.53
CA PHE A 152 -14.15 4.00 -8.54
C PHE A 152 -15.48 4.46 -9.16
N GLY A 153 -16.59 4.09 -8.53
CA GLY A 153 -17.91 4.70 -8.76
C GLY A 153 -18.12 5.93 -7.88
N PRO A 154 -19.26 6.66 -7.99
CA PRO A 154 -19.60 7.81 -7.15
C PRO A 154 -19.42 7.58 -5.64
N SER A 155 -19.32 8.66 -4.87
CA SER A 155 -19.22 8.58 -3.40
C SER A 155 -20.33 7.72 -2.81
N TYR A 156 -19.96 6.80 -1.91
CA TYR A 156 -20.84 5.82 -1.25
C TYR A 156 -21.48 4.76 -2.18
N LEU A 157 -21.14 4.71 -3.46
CA LEU A 157 -21.52 3.59 -4.32
C LEU A 157 -20.63 2.39 -4.02
N LEU A 158 -21.12 1.49 -3.16
CA LEU A 158 -20.41 0.29 -2.70
C LEU A 158 -21.34 -0.94 -2.78
N PRO A 159 -21.70 -1.41 -3.99
CA PRO A 159 -22.55 -2.60 -4.14
C PRO A 159 -21.81 -3.83 -3.61
N ASN A 160 -22.54 -4.84 -3.09
CA ASN A 160 -21.93 -6.09 -2.62
C ASN A 160 -21.80 -7.13 -3.73
N ALA A 161 -22.92 -7.47 -4.38
CA ALA A 161 -22.96 -8.48 -5.45
C ALA A 161 -22.19 -8.03 -6.71
N ASP A 162 -22.36 -6.76 -7.10
CA ASP A 162 -21.74 -6.18 -8.30
C ASP A 162 -20.43 -5.43 -8.00
N ALA A 163 -19.78 -5.72 -6.87
CA ALA A 163 -18.50 -5.11 -6.54
C ALA A 163 -17.40 -5.60 -7.50
N PHE A 164 -16.60 -4.69 -8.05
CA PHE A 164 -15.46 -5.09 -8.87
C PHE A 164 -14.29 -5.56 -8.01
N ASN A 165 -13.85 -4.71 -7.07
CA ASN A 165 -12.82 -5.01 -6.08
C ASN A 165 -11.67 -5.86 -6.63
N GLU A 166 -11.03 -5.35 -7.69
CA GLU A 166 -10.00 -6.09 -8.40
C GLU A 166 -8.87 -6.49 -7.45
N THR A 167 -8.40 -7.73 -7.55
CA THR A 167 -7.24 -8.18 -6.76
C THR A 167 -6.02 -7.28 -6.95
N CYS A 168 -5.76 -6.81 -8.19
CA CYS A 168 -4.66 -5.86 -8.41
C CYS A 168 -4.88 -4.51 -7.73
N ALA A 169 -6.12 -4.06 -7.58
CA ALA A 169 -6.43 -2.80 -6.90
C ALA A 169 -6.21 -2.94 -5.40
N ALA A 170 -6.53 -4.10 -4.81
CA ALA A 170 -6.19 -4.43 -3.43
C ALA A 170 -4.67 -4.47 -3.21
N VAL A 171 -3.91 -5.10 -4.11
CA VAL A 171 -2.44 -5.06 -4.09
C VAL A 171 -1.93 -3.61 -4.16
N GLY A 172 -2.48 -2.82 -5.07
CA GLY A 172 -2.17 -1.40 -5.17
C GLY A 172 -2.49 -0.62 -3.89
N ASN A 173 -3.60 -0.94 -3.22
CA ASN A 173 -4.01 -0.31 -1.96
C ASN A 173 -3.01 -0.60 -0.83
N VAL A 174 -2.53 -1.85 -0.71
CA VAL A 174 -1.46 -2.23 0.22
C VAL A 174 -0.17 -1.43 -0.07
N LEU A 175 0.25 -1.40 -1.34
CA LEU A 175 1.47 -0.71 -1.77
C LEU A 175 1.41 0.81 -1.56
N PHE A 176 0.24 1.42 -1.80
CA PHE A 176 0.00 2.84 -1.61
C PHE A 176 0.05 3.21 -0.13
N ASN A 177 -0.71 2.50 0.70
CA ASN A 177 -0.79 2.76 2.13
C ASN A 177 0.53 2.51 2.85
N PHE A 178 1.28 1.46 2.50
CA PHE A 178 2.61 1.25 3.07
C PHE A 178 3.56 2.43 2.75
N ARG A 179 3.47 3.03 1.56
CA ARG A 179 4.26 4.23 1.23
C ARG A 179 3.79 5.48 1.97
N MET A 180 2.48 5.65 2.15
CA MET A 180 1.94 6.72 3.00
C MET A 180 2.46 6.60 4.44
N PHE A 181 2.49 5.39 4.99
CA PHE A 181 3.15 5.11 6.27
C PHE A 181 4.63 5.51 6.24
N LEU A 182 5.40 5.12 5.21
CA LEU A 182 6.82 5.48 5.14
C LEU A 182 7.06 7.00 5.09
N VAL A 183 6.13 7.77 4.52
CA VAL A 183 6.19 9.24 4.44
C VAL A 183 5.79 9.88 5.76
N HIS A 184 4.70 9.43 6.38
CA HIS A 184 4.04 10.12 7.49
C HIS A 184 4.31 9.53 8.86
N LYS A 185 4.78 8.28 8.92
CA LYS A 185 4.97 7.50 10.15
C LYS A 185 3.68 7.39 10.99
N ASP A 186 2.53 7.41 10.33
CA ASP A 186 1.20 7.32 10.93
C ASP A 186 0.62 5.93 10.69
N ALA A 187 0.24 5.25 11.76
CA ALA A 187 -0.23 3.86 11.74
C ALA A 187 -1.55 3.69 11.02
N LYS A 188 -2.36 4.75 10.89
CA LYS A 188 -3.67 4.68 10.22
C LYS A 188 -3.56 4.17 8.78
N TYR A 189 -2.44 4.44 8.10
CA TYR A 189 -2.20 3.91 6.76
C TYR A 189 -1.96 2.40 6.80
N LEU A 190 -1.28 1.90 7.82
CA LEU A 190 -1.05 0.46 7.99
C LEU A 190 -2.35 -0.29 8.30
N ASP A 191 -3.32 0.32 8.98
CA ASP A 191 -4.62 -0.30 9.24
C ASP A 191 -5.39 -0.54 7.93
N VAL A 192 -5.38 0.43 7.00
CA VAL A 192 -5.95 0.24 5.66
C VAL A 192 -5.18 -0.82 4.86
N ALA A 193 -3.84 -0.83 4.95
CA ALA A 193 -3.02 -1.84 4.29
C ALA A 193 -3.30 -3.25 4.85
N GLU A 194 -3.46 -3.39 6.17
CA GLU A 194 -3.77 -4.65 6.85
C GLU A 194 -5.14 -5.18 6.44
N VAL A 195 -6.18 -4.34 6.47
CA VAL A 195 -7.53 -4.74 6.06
C VAL A 195 -7.54 -5.21 4.60
N SER A 196 -6.91 -4.47 3.69
CA SER A 196 -6.82 -4.86 2.28
C SER A 196 -6.01 -6.15 2.07
N LEU A 197 -4.92 -6.31 2.82
CA LEU A 197 -4.05 -7.50 2.75
C LEU A 197 -4.77 -8.75 3.27
N LEU A 198 -5.30 -8.72 4.49
CA LEU A 198 -5.86 -9.90 5.15
C LEU A 198 -7.24 -10.31 4.63
N ASN A 199 -7.94 -9.41 3.93
CA ASN A 199 -9.26 -9.69 3.36
C ASN A 199 -9.19 -9.80 1.83
N ASN A 200 -9.19 -8.70 1.09
CA ASN A 200 -9.33 -8.74 -0.37
C ASN A 200 -8.13 -9.42 -1.07
N VAL A 201 -6.89 -9.16 -0.64
CA VAL A 201 -5.71 -9.80 -1.26
C VAL A 201 -5.68 -11.31 -0.98
N LEU A 202 -5.81 -11.74 0.28
CA LEU A 202 -5.76 -13.17 0.61
C LEU A 202 -6.99 -13.93 0.10
N ALA A 203 -8.18 -13.31 0.03
CA ALA A 203 -9.34 -13.92 -0.59
C ALA A 203 -9.10 -14.26 -2.07
N ALA A 204 -8.19 -13.56 -2.74
CA ALA A 204 -7.98 -13.72 -4.17
C ALA A 204 -7.29 -15.02 -4.59
N VAL A 205 -6.74 -15.81 -3.67
CA VAL A 205 -6.07 -17.08 -3.99
C VAL A 205 -6.55 -18.18 -3.05
N ASN A 206 -6.72 -19.40 -3.55
CA ASN A 206 -7.01 -20.55 -2.67
C ASN A 206 -5.77 -21.01 -1.91
N LEU A 207 -5.95 -21.87 -0.91
CA LEU A 207 -4.86 -22.39 -0.08
C LEU A 207 -3.82 -23.17 -0.89
N GLU A 208 -4.25 -23.89 -1.94
CA GLU A 208 -3.35 -24.61 -2.84
C GLU A 208 -2.58 -23.68 -3.81
N GLY A 209 -2.90 -22.38 -3.85
CA GLY A 209 -2.16 -21.40 -4.65
C GLY A 209 -2.35 -21.50 -6.16
N ASN A 210 -3.39 -22.20 -6.63
CA ASN A 210 -3.56 -22.59 -8.05
C ASN A 210 -4.87 -22.09 -8.69
N ARG A 211 -5.72 -21.36 -7.95
CA ARG A 211 -6.92 -20.69 -8.47
C ARG A 211 -7.04 -19.30 -7.89
N PHE A 212 -7.50 -18.36 -8.71
CA PHE A 212 -7.48 -16.94 -8.42
C PHE A 212 -8.83 -16.27 -8.67
N PHE A 213 -9.09 -15.19 -7.95
CA PHE A 213 -10.07 -14.18 -8.33
C PHE A 213 -9.39 -13.05 -9.11
N TYR A 214 -10.09 -12.54 -10.12
CA TYR A 214 -9.88 -11.20 -10.66
C TYR A 214 -10.76 -10.21 -9.91
N VAL A 215 -12.06 -10.53 -9.85
CA VAL A 215 -13.13 -9.77 -9.18
C VAL A 215 -13.43 -10.40 -7.81
N ASN A 216 -13.58 -9.58 -6.77
CA ASN A 216 -13.83 -10.03 -5.39
C ASN A 216 -15.15 -9.44 -4.85
N PRO A 217 -16.31 -10.00 -5.23
CA PRO A 217 -17.59 -9.52 -4.75
C PRO A 217 -17.76 -9.82 -3.26
N LEU A 218 -18.65 -9.08 -2.60
CA LEU A 218 -18.99 -9.30 -1.18
C LEU A 218 -20.23 -10.19 -1.02
N GLU A 219 -20.92 -10.50 -2.11
CA GLU A 219 -22.09 -11.37 -2.16
C GLU A 219 -22.03 -12.21 -3.43
N ALA A 220 -22.35 -13.51 -3.34
CA ALA A 220 -22.38 -14.41 -4.48
C ALA A 220 -23.46 -15.47 -4.31
N ASP A 221 -24.20 -15.77 -5.38
CA ASP A 221 -25.25 -16.81 -5.43
C ASP A 221 -24.69 -18.21 -5.78
N GLY A 222 -23.40 -18.30 -6.09
CA GLY A 222 -22.70 -19.51 -6.51
C GLY A 222 -23.04 -19.99 -7.94
N LYS A 223 -23.81 -19.21 -8.71
CA LYS A 223 -24.26 -19.57 -10.07
C LYS A 223 -23.82 -18.54 -11.11
N TYR A 224 -23.90 -17.25 -10.79
CA TYR A 224 -23.56 -16.18 -11.71
C TYR A 224 -22.03 -16.14 -11.94
N PRO A 225 -21.56 -16.23 -13.20
CA PRO A 225 -20.13 -16.29 -13.50
C PRO A 225 -19.45 -14.91 -13.51
N PHE A 226 -19.27 -14.31 -12.33
CA PHE A 226 -18.69 -12.97 -12.19
C PHE A 226 -17.17 -12.89 -12.47
N ASN A 227 -16.46 -14.02 -12.51
CA ASN A 227 -15.00 -14.06 -12.61
C ASN A 227 -14.55 -14.81 -13.87
N HIS A 228 -14.55 -14.10 -15.01
CA HIS A 228 -14.11 -14.63 -16.31
C HIS A 228 -14.77 -15.96 -16.70
N GLY A 229 -16.09 -16.05 -16.56
CA GLY A 229 -16.83 -17.26 -16.92
C GLY A 229 -16.93 -18.31 -15.81
N THR A 230 -16.44 -18.00 -14.60
CA THR A 230 -16.58 -18.85 -13.41
C THR A 230 -17.33 -18.13 -12.30
N ALA A 231 -18.14 -18.87 -11.54
CA ALA A 231 -18.85 -18.35 -10.34
C ALA A 231 -17.97 -18.38 -9.07
N GLY A 232 -16.65 -18.42 -9.26
CA GLY A 232 -15.67 -18.66 -8.20
C GLY A 232 -14.26 -18.37 -8.71
N ARG A 233 -13.24 -18.93 -8.04
CA ARG A 233 -11.84 -18.77 -8.49
C ARG A 233 -11.58 -19.59 -9.76
N ALA A 234 -10.82 -19.02 -10.69
CA ALA A 234 -10.40 -19.67 -11.93
C ALA A 234 -8.88 -19.97 -11.89
N PRO A 235 -8.39 -21.01 -12.59
CA PRO A 235 -6.96 -21.30 -12.61
C PRO A 235 -6.15 -20.20 -13.29
N TRP A 236 -6.71 -19.55 -14.31
CA TRP A 236 -6.05 -18.49 -15.08
C TRP A 236 -7.07 -17.64 -15.85
N PHE A 237 -6.59 -16.53 -16.41
CA PHE A 237 -7.38 -15.58 -17.22
C PHE A 237 -6.60 -15.18 -18.48
N GLY A 238 -7.28 -14.70 -19.52
CA GLY A 238 -6.61 -14.07 -20.66
C GLY A 238 -5.78 -12.85 -20.23
N THR A 239 -6.36 -11.99 -19.40
CA THR A 239 -5.66 -10.88 -18.71
C THR A 239 -5.22 -11.33 -17.32
N ALA A 240 -4.06 -11.99 -17.22
CA ALA A 240 -3.58 -12.59 -15.98
C ALA A 240 -2.75 -11.64 -15.09
N CYS A 241 -3.22 -10.39 -14.93
CA CYS A 241 -2.60 -9.44 -14.00
C CYS A 241 -2.71 -9.95 -12.55
N CYS A 242 -3.87 -10.45 -12.12
CA CYS A 242 -4.13 -10.81 -10.72
C CYS A 242 -3.21 -11.95 -10.22
N PRO A 243 -3.09 -13.11 -10.88
CA PRO A 243 -2.18 -14.17 -10.43
C PRO A 243 -0.71 -13.73 -10.35
N SER A 244 -0.24 -12.99 -11.36
CA SER A 244 1.14 -12.50 -11.40
C SER A 244 1.41 -11.39 -10.36
N ASN A 245 0.41 -10.56 -10.05
CA ASN A 245 0.51 -9.53 -9.03
C ASN A 245 0.50 -10.12 -7.61
N MET A 246 -0.29 -11.18 -7.39
CA MET A 246 -0.25 -11.96 -6.14
C MET A 246 1.11 -12.63 -5.92
N ALA A 247 1.64 -13.27 -6.97
CA ALA A 247 2.95 -13.91 -6.93
C ALA A 247 4.09 -12.93 -6.58
N ARG A 248 3.94 -11.63 -6.89
CA ARG A 248 4.91 -10.61 -6.45
C ARG A 248 4.63 -10.05 -5.05
N LEU A 249 3.36 -9.85 -4.65
CA LEU A 249 3.05 -9.20 -3.37
C LEU A 249 3.35 -10.11 -2.18
N LEU A 250 2.89 -11.37 -2.21
CA LEU A 250 3.00 -12.26 -1.04
C LEU A 250 4.46 -12.40 -0.55
N PRO A 251 5.47 -12.60 -1.42
CA PRO A 251 6.87 -12.63 -0.97
C PRO A 251 7.43 -11.28 -0.50
N GLN A 252 6.77 -10.16 -0.81
CA GLN A 252 7.16 -8.81 -0.37
C GLN A 252 6.62 -8.45 1.02
N VAL A 253 5.59 -9.15 1.53
CA VAL A 253 4.92 -8.81 2.81
C VAL A 253 5.90 -8.84 3.98
N GLN A 254 6.82 -9.80 4.04
CA GLN A 254 7.87 -9.87 5.06
C GLN A 254 8.73 -8.59 5.13
N GLY A 255 8.93 -7.90 4.00
CA GLY A 255 9.63 -6.63 3.94
C GLY A 255 8.80 -5.43 4.42
N MET A 256 7.54 -5.65 4.77
CA MET A 256 6.61 -4.66 5.33
C MET A 256 6.36 -4.87 6.83
N THR A 257 6.95 -5.91 7.44
CA THR A 257 6.81 -6.21 8.87
C THR A 257 7.46 -5.14 9.73
N TYR A 258 8.64 -4.67 9.32
CA TYR A 258 9.42 -3.68 10.06
C TYR A 258 9.74 -2.47 9.19
N ALA A 259 9.87 -1.30 9.81
CA ALA A 259 10.53 -0.14 9.23
C ALA A 259 11.38 0.52 10.30
N HIS A 260 12.52 1.11 9.94
CA HIS A 260 13.39 1.77 10.91
C HIS A 260 14.14 2.96 10.32
N ASP A 261 14.63 3.79 11.23
CA ASP A 261 15.69 4.77 11.04
C ASP A 261 16.67 4.65 12.22
N ASP A 262 17.64 5.56 12.34
CA ASP A 262 18.67 5.49 13.37
C ASP A 262 18.11 5.52 14.80
N LYS A 263 16.90 6.07 15.01
CA LYS A 263 16.31 6.31 16.33
C LYS A 263 15.02 5.53 16.59
N ASN A 264 14.35 5.05 15.56
CA ASN A 264 13.04 4.44 15.65
C ASN A 264 13.00 3.08 14.98
N LEU A 265 12.42 2.09 15.66
CA LEU A 265 12.04 0.80 15.11
C LEU A 265 10.52 0.66 15.17
N TYR A 266 9.88 0.60 14.01
CA TYR A 266 8.44 0.44 13.83
C TYR A 266 8.12 -1.03 13.57
N LEU A 267 7.21 -1.60 14.36
CA LEU A 267 6.53 -2.85 14.02
C LEU A 267 5.27 -2.50 13.24
N ALA A 268 5.36 -2.59 11.92
CA ALA A 268 4.32 -2.15 11.01
C ALA A 268 3.25 -3.24 10.81
N MET A 269 3.66 -4.50 10.67
CA MET A 269 2.76 -5.67 10.59
C MET A 269 3.13 -6.70 11.65
N TYR A 270 2.13 -7.44 12.13
CA TYR A 270 2.32 -8.51 13.12
C TYR A 270 2.26 -9.87 12.45
N ALA A 271 3.34 -10.64 12.60
CA ALA A 271 3.48 -12.02 12.14
C ALA A 271 4.66 -12.67 12.87
N GLU A 272 4.61 -13.99 13.05
CA GLU A 272 5.77 -14.73 13.54
C GLU A 272 6.94 -14.54 12.56
N THR A 273 8.02 -13.93 13.05
CA THR A 273 9.14 -13.49 12.21
C THR A 273 10.43 -13.42 13.02
N SER A 274 11.57 -13.53 12.33
CA SER A 274 12.88 -13.21 12.90
C SER A 274 13.75 -12.56 11.83
N THR A 275 14.52 -11.54 12.21
CA THR A 275 15.45 -10.85 11.31
C THR A 275 16.55 -10.14 12.09
N GLU A 276 17.60 -9.76 11.39
CA GLU A 276 18.60 -8.82 11.86
C GLU A 276 18.45 -7.48 11.12
N LEU A 277 18.64 -6.38 11.82
CA LEU A 277 18.66 -5.03 11.25
C LEU A 277 19.65 -4.14 12.02
N GLU A 278 19.93 -2.96 11.48
CA GLU A 278 20.78 -1.96 12.13
C GLU A 278 19.92 -0.80 12.66
N VAL A 279 20.02 -0.53 13.97
CA VAL A 279 19.31 0.57 14.63
C VAL A 279 20.17 1.14 15.76
N GLY A 280 20.20 2.46 15.92
CA GLY A 280 21.04 3.12 16.93
C GLY A 280 22.54 2.82 16.79
N GLY A 281 23.01 2.50 15.58
CA GLY A 281 24.41 2.17 15.31
C GLY A 281 24.88 0.80 15.80
N THR A 282 23.96 -0.12 16.12
CA THR A 282 24.28 -1.52 16.43
C THR A 282 23.44 -2.47 15.58
N LYS A 283 23.97 -3.67 15.33
CA LYS A 283 23.13 -4.78 14.89
C LYS A 283 22.17 -5.19 16.00
N LEU A 284 20.93 -5.47 15.61
CA LEU A 284 19.84 -5.92 16.44
C LEU A 284 19.23 -7.17 15.82
N ALA A 285 19.32 -8.30 16.52
CA ALA A 285 18.47 -9.44 16.25
C ALA A 285 17.11 -9.22 16.93
N ILE A 286 16.04 -9.26 16.13
CA ILE A 286 14.65 -9.08 16.57
C ILE A 286 13.81 -10.27 16.12
N SER A 287 12.90 -10.71 16.97
CA SER A 287 11.89 -11.72 16.61
C SER A 287 10.53 -11.37 17.17
N GLN A 288 9.49 -11.74 16.43
CA GLN A 288 8.10 -11.76 16.88
C GLN A 288 7.61 -13.19 17.05
N LYS A 289 6.90 -13.46 18.14
CA LYS A 289 6.15 -14.70 18.34
C LYS A 289 4.69 -14.35 18.60
N THR A 290 3.79 -14.84 17.75
CA THR A 290 2.36 -14.50 17.80
C THR A 290 1.54 -15.48 16.96
N ASN A 291 0.28 -15.68 17.33
CA ASN A 291 -0.72 -16.37 16.52
C ASN A 291 -1.59 -15.40 15.70
N TYR A 292 -1.21 -14.11 15.63
CA TYR A 292 -1.85 -13.10 14.78
C TYR A 292 -1.97 -13.60 13.33
N PRO A 293 -3.12 -13.43 12.65
CA PRO A 293 -4.27 -12.61 13.02
C PRO A 293 -5.34 -13.31 13.87
N ASN A 294 -5.12 -14.53 14.35
CA ASN A 294 -6.12 -15.29 15.11
C ASN A 294 -6.08 -15.02 16.63
N ASP A 295 -5.06 -14.32 17.12
CA ASP A 295 -4.88 -13.96 18.52
C ASP A 295 -4.14 -12.61 18.62
N GLY A 296 -4.53 -11.80 19.60
CA GLY A 296 -4.04 -10.44 19.77
C GLY A 296 -2.74 -10.33 20.57
N ARG A 297 -2.09 -11.43 20.95
CA ARG A 297 -0.86 -11.39 21.75
C ARG A 297 0.39 -11.44 20.86
N ILE A 298 1.23 -10.41 20.98
CA ILE A 298 2.49 -10.25 20.23
C ILE A 298 3.66 -10.17 21.20
N GLU A 299 4.53 -11.17 21.19
CA GLU A 299 5.82 -11.12 21.91
C GLU A 299 6.93 -10.66 20.97
N VAL A 300 7.70 -9.66 21.38
CA VAL A 300 8.87 -9.16 20.68
C VAL A 300 10.10 -9.40 21.53
N SER A 301 11.10 -10.09 20.98
CA SER A 301 12.41 -10.26 21.61
C SER A 301 13.44 -9.36 20.93
N LEU A 302 14.23 -8.64 21.73
CA LEU A 302 15.23 -7.69 21.27
C LEU A 302 16.61 -8.11 21.79
N ASN A 303 17.55 -8.28 20.86
CA ASN A 303 18.91 -8.71 21.15
C ASN A 303 19.92 -7.82 20.42
N PRO A 304 20.14 -6.57 20.88
CA PRO A 304 21.20 -5.73 20.33
C PRO A 304 22.57 -6.27 20.74
N GLU A 305 23.57 -6.16 19.86
CA GLU A 305 24.96 -6.59 20.17
C GLU A 305 25.57 -5.80 21.34
N LYS A 306 25.18 -4.52 21.48
CA LYS A 306 25.57 -3.64 22.59
C LYS A 306 24.34 -2.90 23.12
N PRO A 307 24.27 -2.57 24.43
CA PRO A 307 23.18 -1.76 24.97
C PRO A 307 23.00 -0.46 24.18
N THR A 308 21.82 -0.26 23.60
CA THR A 308 21.57 0.82 22.63
C THR A 308 20.21 1.47 22.88
N SER A 309 20.16 2.79 22.76
CA SER A 309 18.93 3.56 22.93
C SER A 309 18.23 3.80 21.59
N PHE A 310 16.97 3.40 21.52
CA PHE A 310 16.07 3.70 20.40
C PHE A 310 14.62 3.55 20.85
N SER A 311 13.69 4.12 20.09
CA SER A 311 12.26 4.00 20.32
C SER A 311 11.70 2.78 19.60
N LEU A 312 11.15 1.82 20.34
CA LEU A 312 10.30 0.78 19.77
C LEU A 312 8.88 1.32 19.64
N ARG A 313 8.34 1.31 18.42
CA ARG A 313 7.01 1.80 18.08
C ARG A 313 6.14 0.62 17.63
N MET A 314 5.23 0.21 18.50
CA MET A 314 4.30 -0.89 18.22
C MET A 314 2.95 -0.33 17.80
N ARG A 315 2.47 -0.72 16.62
CA ARG A 315 1.19 -0.24 16.09
C ARG A 315 0.03 -0.65 17.00
N ILE A 316 -0.83 0.30 17.32
CA ILE A 316 -2.12 0.06 17.97
C ILE A 316 -3.19 0.23 16.88
N PRO A 317 -3.71 -0.87 16.31
CA PRO A 317 -4.66 -0.80 15.21
C PRO A 317 -5.98 -0.14 15.66
N THR A 318 -6.64 0.64 14.79
CA THR A 318 -7.92 1.28 15.16
C THR A 318 -8.99 0.29 15.61
N TRP A 319 -9.03 -0.91 15.01
CA TRP A 319 -10.03 -1.94 15.31
C TRP A 319 -9.99 -2.43 16.77
N THR A 320 -8.89 -2.16 17.49
CA THR A 320 -8.78 -2.46 18.94
C THR A 320 -9.52 -1.46 19.83
N GLY A 321 -10.03 -0.37 19.26
CA GLY A 321 -10.83 0.64 19.93
C GLY A 321 -12.24 0.74 19.31
N ASN A 322 -12.73 1.96 19.12
CA ASN A 322 -14.10 2.21 18.68
C ASN A 322 -14.24 2.43 17.15
N GLN A 323 -13.22 2.07 16.36
CA GLN A 323 -13.21 2.33 14.92
C GLN A 323 -12.59 1.15 14.18
N PHE A 324 -13.31 0.50 13.27
CA PHE A 324 -12.79 -0.63 12.50
C PHE A 324 -11.52 -0.26 11.69
N VAL A 325 -11.66 0.69 10.77
CA VAL A 325 -10.58 1.18 9.92
C VAL A 325 -10.65 2.72 9.90
N PRO A 326 -9.52 3.44 9.77
CA PRO A 326 -9.54 4.89 9.68
C PRO A 326 -10.46 5.39 8.57
N GLY A 327 -11.24 6.44 8.87
CA GLY A 327 -12.20 7.05 7.95
C GLY A 327 -13.60 7.16 8.57
N LYS A 328 -14.54 7.66 7.79
CA LYS A 328 -15.94 7.91 8.23
C LYS A 328 -16.95 6.86 7.76
N LEU A 329 -16.51 5.90 6.95
CA LEU A 329 -17.42 5.02 6.21
C LEU A 329 -18.04 3.92 7.08
N TYR A 330 -17.30 3.45 8.08
CA TYR A 330 -17.71 2.33 8.93
C TYR A 330 -17.57 2.70 10.41
N SER A 331 -18.57 2.32 11.21
CA SER A 331 -18.59 2.45 12.65
C SER A 331 -19.07 1.14 13.28
N TYR A 332 -18.54 0.79 14.45
CA TYR A 332 -19.11 -0.28 15.23
C TYR A 332 -20.49 0.13 15.78
N LEU A 333 -21.42 -0.81 15.80
CA LEU A 333 -22.71 -0.63 16.48
C LEU A 333 -22.57 -0.88 17.99
N ASP A 334 -21.72 -1.84 18.34
CA ASP A 334 -21.41 -2.19 19.73
C ASP A 334 -20.12 -1.51 20.19
N SER A 335 -20.07 -1.08 21.44
CA SER A 335 -18.85 -0.54 22.04
C SER A 335 -18.10 -1.63 22.81
N SER A 336 -16.81 -1.82 22.54
CA SER A 336 -15.92 -2.56 23.44
C SER A 336 -15.29 -1.61 24.46
N SER A 337 -15.18 -2.08 25.71
CA SER A 337 -14.44 -1.38 26.77
C SER A 337 -13.04 -1.97 26.99
N GLU A 338 -12.71 -3.05 26.29
CA GLU A 338 -11.42 -3.71 26.39
C GLU A 338 -10.33 -2.78 25.86
N LYS A 339 -9.19 -2.80 26.55
CA LYS A 339 -8.04 -1.96 26.21
C LYS A 339 -6.86 -2.85 25.92
N TRP A 340 -6.06 -2.43 24.95
CA TRP A 340 -4.76 -3.03 24.74
C TRP A 340 -3.87 -2.84 25.98
N GLY A 341 -2.96 -3.79 26.18
CA GLY A 341 -1.98 -3.78 27.26
C GLY A 341 -0.57 -3.97 26.70
N ILE A 342 0.43 -3.43 27.39
CA ILE A 342 1.82 -3.66 27.03
C ILE A 342 2.68 -3.86 28.27
N SER A 343 3.64 -4.78 28.17
CA SER A 343 4.61 -5.06 29.23
C SER A 343 6.02 -5.16 28.68
N VAL A 344 6.99 -4.79 29.51
CA VAL A 344 8.41 -4.90 29.21
C VAL A 344 9.04 -5.73 30.32
N ASN A 345 9.65 -6.86 29.95
CA ASN A 345 10.25 -7.81 30.90
C ASN A 345 9.28 -8.21 32.04
N GLY A 346 8.01 -8.47 31.68
CA GLY A 346 6.96 -8.88 32.61
C GLY A 346 6.33 -7.76 33.44
N LYS A 347 6.83 -6.51 33.35
CA LYS A 347 6.25 -5.36 34.05
C LYS A 347 5.34 -4.57 33.11
N LYS A 348 4.08 -4.36 33.50
CA LYS A 348 3.14 -3.51 32.74
C LYS A 348 3.66 -2.08 32.65
N VAL A 349 3.51 -1.46 31.48
CA VAL A 349 3.89 -0.06 31.23
C VAL A 349 2.78 0.65 30.46
N ASN A 350 2.69 1.98 30.60
CA ASN A 350 1.67 2.81 29.95
C ASN A 350 2.37 3.84 29.03
N PRO A 351 2.84 3.44 27.84
CA PRO A 351 3.53 4.35 26.94
C PRO A 351 2.56 5.38 26.35
N LYS A 352 3.10 6.52 25.91
CA LYS A 352 2.34 7.46 25.09
C LYS A 352 2.05 6.83 23.73
N THR A 353 0.88 7.13 23.20
CA THR A 353 0.54 6.81 21.81
C THR A 353 0.83 8.02 20.93
N GLU A 354 1.63 7.82 19.88
CA GLU A 354 1.95 8.84 18.88
C GLU A 354 1.60 8.29 17.50
N LEU A 355 0.70 8.97 16.78
CA LEU A 355 0.29 8.59 15.42
C LEU A 355 -0.09 7.10 15.30
N GLY A 356 -0.82 6.59 16.30
CA GLY A 356 -1.27 5.20 16.38
C GLY A 356 -0.18 4.17 16.75
N PHE A 357 0.96 4.61 17.29
CA PHE A 357 1.98 3.71 17.84
C PHE A 357 2.14 3.91 19.35
N ALA A 358 2.15 2.83 20.12
CA ALA A 358 2.68 2.82 21.48
C ALA A 358 4.21 2.98 21.45
N VAL A 359 4.73 4.04 22.07
CA VAL A 359 6.15 4.42 21.99
C VAL A 359 6.90 4.03 23.26
N LEU A 360 7.82 3.08 23.12
CA LEU A 360 8.74 2.66 24.18
C LEU A 360 10.14 3.20 23.89
N GLU A 361 10.45 4.36 24.46
CA GLU A 361 11.79 4.97 24.41
C GLU A 361 12.62 4.50 25.59
N ARG A 362 13.67 3.72 25.32
CA ARG A 362 14.53 3.16 26.37
C ARG A 362 15.88 2.72 25.81
N GLN A 363 16.80 2.44 26.72
CA GLN A 363 17.97 1.64 26.42
C GLN A 363 17.58 0.14 26.42
N TRP A 364 17.84 -0.52 25.31
CA TRP A 364 17.59 -1.94 25.10
C TRP A 364 18.87 -2.73 25.27
N LYS A 365 18.78 -3.89 25.91
CA LYS A 365 19.87 -4.85 26.14
C LYS A 365 19.45 -6.24 25.66
N LYS A 366 20.44 -7.12 25.47
CA LYS A 366 20.20 -8.50 25.07
C LYS A 366 19.19 -9.20 25.99
N GLY A 367 18.23 -9.88 25.38
CA GLY A 367 17.19 -10.64 26.07
C GLY A 367 15.99 -9.82 26.53
N ASP A 368 15.93 -8.53 26.22
CA ASP A 368 14.74 -7.73 26.51
C ASP A 368 13.53 -8.26 25.74
N LYS A 369 12.39 -8.31 26.43
CA LYS A 369 11.12 -8.77 25.87
C LYS A 369 10.04 -7.71 26.05
N VAL A 370 9.26 -7.53 25.00
CA VAL A 370 8.04 -6.71 25.01
C VAL A 370 6.86 -7.60 24.65
N VAL A 371 5.76 -7.49 25.39
CA VAL A 371 4.51 -8.19 25.06
C VAL A 371 3.44 -7.14 24.88
N LEU A 372 2.83 -7.11 23.70
CA LEU A 372 1.64 -6.34 23.39
C LEU A 372 0.44 -7.30 23.37
N GLU A 373 -0.64 -6.90 24.02
CA GLU A 373 -1.91 -7.61 24.05
C GLU A 373 -2.95 -6.69 23.41
N LEU A 374 -3.49 -7.10 22.27
CA LEU A 374 -4.56 -6.41 21.56
C LEU A 374 -5.88 -7.14 21.83
N PRO A 375 -6.96 -6.46 22.26
CA PRO A 375 -8.24 -7.10 22.47
C PRO A 375 -8.86 -7.52 21.13
N MET A 376 -9.20 -8.80 21.00
CA MET A 376 -9.93 -9.37 19.86
C MET A 376 -11.25 -9.94 20.37
N PRO A 377 -12.28 -9.10 20.61
CA PRO A 377 -13.56 -9.56 21.12
C PRO A 377 -14.23 -10.51 20.11
N THR A 378 -14.82 -11.59 20.63
CA THR A 378 -15.52 -12.63 19.85
C THR A 378 -17.00 -12.35 19.67
#